data_AF-A0A7D9LK55-F1
#
_entry.id   AF-A0A7D9LK55-F1
#
_cell.length_a   1.000
_cell.length_b   1.000
_cell.length_c   1.000
_cell.angle_alpha   90.00
_cell.angle_beta   90.00
_cell.angle_gamma   90.00
#
_symmetry.space_group_name_H-M   'P 1'
#
loop_
_entity.id
_entity.type
_entity.pdbx_description
1 polymer ?
#
loop_
_entity_poly.entity_id
_entity_poly.type
_entity_poly.pdbx_seq_one_letter_code
_entity_poly.pdbx_strand_id
1 'polypeptide(L)' 'MTDPSKPPYVHFFGVMGATSAMVFSALGAAYGTAKSGTGIAAMSVMRPELIMKSVIPVVMAGILGIYGLVVGALIGNG' A
#
# COMPACT_ATOMS: atom_id res chain seq x y z
N MET A 1 12.05 -29.18 -10.86
CA MET A 1 12.55 -27.99 -11.61
C MET A 1 12.45 -28.12 -13.13
N THR A 2 11.86 -29.19 -13.69
CA THR A 2 11.43 -29.24 -15.10
C THR A 2 10.15 -30.06 -15.20
N ASP A 3 9.02 -29.41 -14.90
CA ASP A 3 7.71 -29.99 -15.18
C ASP A 3 7.37 -29.55 -16.62
N PRO A 4 7.24 -30.45 -17.60
CA PRO A 4 7.02 -30.10 -19.01
C PRO A 4 5.68 -29.38 -19.24
N SER A 5 4.81 -29.35 -18.24
CA SER A 5 3.50 -28.69 -18.25
C SER A 5 3.57 -27.18 -17.95
N LYS A 6 4.68 -26.65 -17.42
CA LYS A 6 4.80 -25.24 -17.02
C LYS A 6 5.86 -24.50 -17.85
N PRO A 7 5.48 -23.50 -18.64
CA PRO A 7 6.44 -22.75 -19.44
C PRO A 7 7.40 -21.94 -18.55
N PRO A 8 8.65 -21.68 -18.97
CA PRO A 8 9.69 -21.07 -18.14
C PRO A 8 9.39 -19.63 -17.69
N TYR A 9 8.44 -18.93 -18.32
CA TYR A 9 8.07 -17.56 -17.97
C TYR A 9 7.10 -17.45 -16.78
N VAL A 10 6.58 -18.55 -16.24
CA VAL A 10 5.59 -18.52 -15.13
C VAL A 10 6.10 -17.80 -13.89
N HIS A 11 7.38 -17.97 -13.55
CA HIS A 11 7.98 -17.30 -12.39
C HIS A 11 8.13 -15.78 -12.60
N PHE A 12 8.41 -15.36 -13.83
CA PHE A 12 8.54 -13.94 -14.17
C PHE A 12 7.23 -13.17 -13.93
N PHE A 13 6.10 -13.72 -14.35
CA PHE A 13 4.80 -13.10 -14.09
C PHE A 13 4.39 -13.17 -12.62
N GLY A 14 4.77 -14.22 -11.89
CA GLY A 14 4.54 -14.33 -10.45
C GLY A 14 5.22 -13.22 -9.66
N VAL A 15 6.53 -13.00 -9.89
CA VAL A 15 7.27 -11.92 -9.20
C VAL A 15 6.84 -10.53 -9.64
N MET A 16 6.44 -10.36 -10.90
CA MET A 16 5.90 -9.09 -11.39
C MET A 16 4.55 -8.76 -10.72
N GLY A 17 3.69 -9.77 -10.51
CA GLY A 17 2.45 -9.65 -9.74
C GLY A 17 2.71 -9.24 -8.29
N ALA A 18 3.65 -9.89 -7.60
CA ALA A 18 4.01 -9.53 -6.23
C ALA A 18 4.59 -8.10 -6.14
N THR A 19 5.46 -7.73 -7.08
CA THR A 19 6.08 -6.41 -7.12
C THR A 19 5.06 -5.30 -7.39
N SER A 20 4.19 -5.50 -8.38
CA SER A 20 3.15 -4.51 -8.72
C SER A 20 2.15 -4.31 -7.58
N ALA A 21 1.72 -5.38 -6.91
CA ALA A 21 0.83 -5.30 -5.74
C ALA A 21 1.44 -4.43 -4.62
N MET A 22 2.71 -4.61 -4.29
CA MET A 22 3.38 -3.81 -3.27
C MET A 22 3.60 -2.36 -3.69
N VAL A 23 4.11 -2.12 -4.90
CA VAL A 23 4.46 -0.77 -5.37
C VAL A 23 3.23 0.12 -5.48
N PHE A 24 2.15 -0.35 -6.11
CA PHE A 24 0.95 0.47 -6.27
C PHE A 24 0.22 0.72 -4.95
N SER A 25 0.14 -0.28 -4.06
CA SER A 25 -0.43 -0.08 -2.73
C SER A 25 0.40 0.88 -1.87
N ALA A 26 1.74 0.78 -1.92
CA ALA A 26 2.63 1.69 -1.19
C ALA A 26 2.52 3.12 -1.73
N LEU A 27 2.44 3.31 -3.05
CA LEU A 27 2.23 4.62 -3.66
C LEU A 27 0.87 5.22 -3.26
N GLY A 28 -0.21 4.43 -3.28
CA GLY A 28 -1.53 4.88 -2.86
C GLY A 28 -1.57 5.30 -1.38
N ALA A 29 -0.97 4.49 -0.50
CA ALA A 29 -0.87 4.79 0.91
C ALA A 29 -0.01 6.04 1.19
N ALA A 30 1.13 6.17 0.51
CA ALA A 30 2.01 7.33 0.63
C ALA A 30 1.33 8.61 0.13
N TYR A 31 0.65 8.56 -1.01
CA TYR A 31 -0.08 9.71 -1.55
C TYR A 31 -1.24 10.13 -0.65
N GLY A 32 -2.05 9.18 -0.17
CA GLY A 32 -3.14 9.44 0.76
C GLY A 32 -2.65 10.07 2.06
N THR A 33 -1.52 9.58 2.59
CA THR A 33 -0.86 10.13 3.78
C THR A 33 -0.30 11.53 3.53
N ALA A 34 0.36 11.76 2.39
CA ALA A 34 0.93 13.07 2.07
C ALA A 34 -0.17 14.15 1.95
N LYS A 35 -1.24 13.88 1.20
CA LYS A 35 -2.33 14.84 1.02
C LYS A 35 -3.10 15.10 2.32
N SER A 36 -3.46 14.06 3.06
CA SER A 36 -4.13 14.23 4.35
C SER A 36 -3.23 14.93 5.38
N GLY A 37 -1.94 14.60 5.42
CA GLY A 37 -0.93 15.21 6.28
C GLY A 37 -0.80 16.72 6.08
N THR A 38 -0.78 17.20 4.83
CA THR A 38 -0.74 18.65 4.56
C THR A 38 -1.97 19.39 5.09
N GLY A 39 -3.16 18.79 4.96
CA GLY A 39 -4.40 19.33 5.51
C GLY A 39 -4.42 19.36 7.03
N ILE A 40 -3.91 18.30 7.67
CA ILE A 40 -3.78 18.22 9.14
C ILE A 40 -2.81 19.28 9.64
N ALA A 41 -1.66 19.47 8.98
CA ALA A 41 -0.68 20.48 9.35
C ALA A 41 -1.28 21.89 9.28
N ALA A 42 -2.01 22.22 8.21
CA ALA A 42 -2.68 23.51 8.08
C ALA A 42 -3.78 23.71 9.15
N MET A 43 -4.60 22.67 9.41
CA MET A 43 -5.64 22.70 10.42
C MET A 43 -5.08 22.80 11.86
N SER A 44 -3.93 22.19 12.12
CA SER A 44 -3.31 22.17 13.45
C SER A 44 -2.99 23.57 13.98
N VAL A 45 -2.71 24.52 13.08
CA VAL A 45 -2.45 25.92 13.42
C VAL A 45 -3.74 26.70 13.66
N MET A 46 -4.81 26.41 12.90
CA MET A 46 -6.07 27.16 13.02
C MET A 46 -6.98 26.66 14.15
N ARG A 47 -7.07 25.34 14.36
CA ARG A 47 -8.01 24.68 15.27
C ARG A 47 -7.36 23.42 15.88
N PRO A 48 -6.44 23.57 16.85
CA PRO A 48 -5.66 22.45 17.40
C PRO A 48 -6.52 21.37 18.08
N GLU A 49 -7.71 21.72 18.57
CA GLU A 49 -8.67 20.80 19.20
C GLU A 49 -9.14 19.68 18.26
N LEU A 50 -9.04 19.88 16.95
CA LEU A 50 -9.57 18.95 15.94
C LEU A 50 -8.53 17.95 15.42
N ILE A 51 -7.25 18.07 15.80
CA ILE A 51 -6.14 17.24 15.28
C ILE A 51 -6.44 15.74 15.43
N MET A 52 -6.90 15.32 16.61
CA MET A 52 -7.16 13.90 16.91
C MET A 52 -8.22 13.28 15.98
N LYS A 53 -9.24 14.06 15.61
CA LYS A 53 -10.30 13.60 14.69
C LYS A 53 -9.80 13.58 13.24
N SER A 54 -8.89 14.48 12.88
CA SER A 54 -8.32 14.59 11.54
C SER A 54 -7.28 13.51 11.20
N VAL A 55 -6.92 12.62 12.13
CA VAL A 55 -5.98 11.49 11.88
C VAL A 55 -6.66 10.32 11.15
N ILE A 56 -7.99 10.19 11.21
CA ILE A 56 -8.73 9.07 10.61
C ILE A 56 -8.40 8.86 9.12
N PRO A 57 -8.34 9.89 8.25
CA PRO A 57 -7.93 9.74 6.85
C PRO A 57 -6.53 9.17 6.66
N VAL A 58 -5.57 9.50 7.53
CA VAL A 58 -4.20 8.96 7.47
C VAL A 58 -4.21 7.46 7.76
N VAL A 59 -4.97 7.04 8.78
CA VAL A 59 -5.11 5.63 9.13
C VAL A 59 -5.75 4.85 7.98
N MET A 60 -6.79 5.40 7.35
CA MET A 60 -7.43 4.77 6.19
C MET A 60 -6.48 4.62 5.00
N ALA A 61 -5.60 5.60 4.75
CA ALA A 61 -4.55 5.47 3.75
C ALA A 61 -3.52 4.38 4.12
N GLY A 62 -3.18 4.24 5.40
CA GLY A 62 -2.27 3.20 5.89
C GLY A 62 -2.78 1.76 5.66
N ILE A 63 -4.08 1.53 5.80
CA ILE A 63 -4.69 0.21 5.57
C ILE A 63 -4.46 -0.28 4.13
N LEU A 64 -4.43 0.63 3.14
CA LEU A 64 -4.14 0.28 1.74
C LEU A 64 -2.74 -0.35 1.56
N GLY A 65 -1.76 0.11 2.32
CA GLY A 65 -0.41 -0.47 2.32
C GLY A 65 -0.39 -1.88 2.88
N ILE A 66 -1.18 -2.14 3.94
CA ILE A 66 -1.31 -3.47 4.55
C ILE A 66 -1.96 -4.45 3.56
N TYR A 67 -2.96 -4.01 2.79
CA TYR A 67 -3.55 -4.86 1.75
C TYR A 67 -2.53 -5.30 0.69
N GLY A 68 -1.68 -4.38 0.22
CA GLY A 68 -0.61 -4.71 -0.73
C GLY A 68 0.43 -5.68 -0.16
N LEU A 69 0.81 -5.48 1.10
CA LEU A 69 1.72 -6.35 1.83
C LEU A 69 1.17 -7.78 1.93
N VAL A 70 -0.09 -7.94 2.38
CA VAL A 70 -0.73 -9.26 2.55
C VAL A 70 -0.81 -9.99 1.21
N VAL A 71 -1.24 -9.32 0.14
CA VAL A 71 -1.32 -9.91 -1.20
C VAL A 71 0.08 -10.32 -1.71
N GLY A 72 1.09 -9.45 -1.56
CA GLY A 72 2.46 -9.77 -1.96
C GLY A 72 3.04 -10.97 -1.20
N ALA A 73 2.77 -11.06 0.11
CA ALA A 73 3.20 -12.18 0.94
C ALA A 73 2.50 -13.50 0.57
N LEU A 74 1.22 -13.46 0.18
CA LEU A 74 0.49 -14.63 -0.30
C LEU A 74 1.02 -15.11 -1.66
N ILE A 75 1.37 -14.20 -2.56
CA ILE A 75 1.97 -14.56 -3.86
C ILE A 75 3.39 -15.11 -3.67
N GLY A 76 4.16 -14.59 -2.71
CA GLY A 76 5.53 -15.03 -2.45
C GLY A 76 5.64 -16.36 -1.70
N ASN A 77 4.65 -16.70 -0.86
CA ASN A 77 4.62 -17.96 -0.10
C ASN A 77 3.67 -19.02 -0.69
N GLY A 78 2.88 -18.66 -1.71
CA GLY A 78 1.94 -19.54 -2.40
C GLY A 78 2.54 -20.32 -3.55
#